data_AF-A0A179FHZ6-F1
#
_entry.id   AF-A0A179FHZ6-F1
#
_cell.length_a   1.000
_cell.length_b   1.000
_cell.length_c   1.000
_cell.angle_alpha   90.00
_cell.angle_beta   90.00
_cell.angle_gamma   90.00
#
_symmetry.space_group_name_H-M   'P 1'
#
loop_
_entity.id
_entity.type
_entity.pdbx_description
1 polymer ?
#
loop_
_entity_poly.entity_id
_entity_poly.type
_entity_poly.pdbx_seq_one_letter_code
_entity_poly.pdbx_strand_id
1 'polypeptide(L)'
;MDEATIPTYRIDLSLPPQQRYKTISSDFAPQMRQITPLFDKVIASFIQSILLQRLIKFLARLLLRRVHSSEETQELKGIARASGVELYILVAFNVLLDSLLGCTSGGVLTKPNGKYARERMMHFRTLDWGMDELRKVLVVLEFVRSESDEPERVLCRTVTYAGFVGVLTGVKQDLSLSLNFRPNHTSSTLLLRLHQLLVLLAIRPSISSVLRKHLFDPATNISNLTNSLTSSTTTAPAYIIVCSGKDTTVVQTDLCGGVSDSAVDYISHTNHDLASSRATQRASNVILGMEGLVEESEERKGCIDSKWEKLRKRQEAQMYKAGRRDTVAVSERTLRGWVMEYPIMNECSHFGCILDPGTGSIRWLQRGIQEDESENNDEQ
;
A
#
# COMPACT_ATOMS: atom_id res chain seq x y z
N MET A 1 2.01 -26.63 -12.61
CA MET A 1 1.71 -26.46 -11.17
C MET A 1 1.34 -25.00 -11.03
N ASP A 2 0.05 -24.70 -10.82
CA ASP A 2 -0.48 -23.33 -10.97
C ASP A 2 0.30 -22.33 -10.14
N GLU A 3 0.78 -21.29 -10.80
CA GLU A 3 1.46 -20.12 -10.25
C GLU A 3 0.60 -19.55 -9.11
N ALA A 4 0.95 -19.87 -7.86
CA ALA A 4 0.01 -19.93 -6.75
C ALA A 4 -0.71 -18.58 -6.49
N THR A 5 -2.01 -18.56 -6.76
CA THR A 5 -2.93 -17.44 -6.49
C THR A 5 -2.76 -16.92 -5.07
N ILE A 6 -2.81 -15.59 -4.89
CA ILE A 6 -2.75 -14.97 -3.55
C ILE A 6 -4.01 -15.39 -2.77
N PRO A 7 -3.88 -16.10 -1.62
CA PRO A 7 -5.03 -16.66 -0.92
C PRO A 7 -5.86 -15.59 -0.22
N THR A 8 -7.16 -15.83 -0.13
CA THR A 8 -8.14 -14.94 0.49
C THR A 8 -8.62 -15.50 1.82
N TYR A 9 -8.66 -14.67 2.86
CA TYR A 9 -9.14 -15.02 4.20
C TYR A 9 -10.24 -14.07 4.65
N ARG A 10 -11.26 -14.60 5.32
CA ARG A 10 -12.28 -13.80 6.00
C ARG A 10 -11.85 -13.47 7.41
N ILE A 11 -11.89 -12.18 7.76
CA ILE A 11 -11.60 -11.66 9.10
C ILE A 11 -12.91 -11.15 9.69
N ASP A 12 -13.39 -11.84 10.72
CA ASP A 12 -14.64 -11.49 11.39
C ASP A 12 -14.43 -10.48 12.52
N LEU A 13 -14.95 -9.28 12.34
CA LEU A 13 -14.82 -8.17 13.29
C LEU A 13 -15.74 -8.34 14.52
N SER A 14 -16.71 -9.26 14.47
CA SER A 14 -17.53 -9.62 15.64
C SER A 14 -16.75 -10.45 16.67
N LEU A 15 -15.68 -11.14 16.26
CA LEU A 15 -14.82 -11.86 17.19
C LEU A 15 -13.98 -10.91 18.06
N PRO A 16 -13.59 -11.34 19.28
CA PRO A 16 -12.59 -10.63 20.07
C PRO A 16 -11.32 -10.39 19.25
N PRO A 17 -10.71 -9.19 19.29
CA PRO A 17 -9.57 -8.82 18.42
C PRO A 17 -8.44 -9.86 18.40
N GLN A 18 -8.14 -10.47 19.55
CA GLN A 18 -7.11 -11.50 19.71
C GLN A 18 -7.39 -12.80 18.94
N GLN A 19 -8.62 -13.03 18.49
CA GLN A 19 -9.05 -14.26 17.82
C GLN A 19 -9.22 -14.08 16.30
N ARG A 20 -9.38 -12.83 15.82
CA ARG A 20 -9.74 -12.51 14.44
C ARG A 20 -8.79 -13.06 13.38
N TYR A 21 -7.49 -13.06 13.70
CA TYR A 21 -6.42 -13.49 12.78
C TYR A 21 -5.90 -14.90 13.09
N LYS A 22 -6.58 -15.68 13.96
CA LYS A 22 -6.07 -16.98 14.42
C LYS A 22 -5.80 -17.94 13.27
N THR A 23 -6.77 -18.14 12.38
CA THR A 23 -6.68 -19.07 11.24
C THR A 23 -5.50 -18.72 10.33
N ILE A 24 -5.50 -17.51 9.76
CA ILE A 24 -4.43 -17.05 8.87
C ILE A 24 -3.04 -17.09 9.53
N SER A 25 -2.95 -16.78 10.83
CA SER A 25 -1.67 -16.79 11.55
C SER A 25 -1.16 -18.20 11.80
N SER A 26 -2.05 -19.18 11.95
CA SER A 26 -1.69 -20.60 12.06
C SER A 26 -1.27 -21.17 10.71
N ASP A 27 -2.00 -20.84 9.65
CA ASP A 27 -1.73 -21.34 8.29
C ASP A 27 -0.40 -20.81 7.74
N PHE A 28 -0.11 -19.52 7.97
CA PHE A 28 1.15 -18.88 7.55
C PHE A 28 2.27 -18.95 8.60
N ALA A 29 2.07 -19.67 9.72
CA ALA A 29 3.05 -19.69 10.81
C ALA A 29 4.48 -20.07 10.35
N PRO A 30 4.68 -21.09 9.49
CA PRO A 30 6.02 -21.43 8.97
C PRO A 30 6.65 -20.27 8.18
N GLN A 31 5.92 -19.68 7.24
CA GLN A 31 6.39 -18.61 6.36
C GLN A 31 6.67 -17.34 7.17
N MET A 32 5.79 -17.00 8.12
CA MET A 32 5.98 -15.86 9.02
C MET A 32 7.22 -16.00 9.90
N ARG A 33 7.57 -17.22 10.35
CA ARG A 33 8.82 -17.44 11.10
C ARG A 33 10.05 -17.33 10.19
N GLN A 34 9.95 -17.79 8.94
CA GLN A 34 11.04 -17.73 7.96
C GLN A 34 11.41 -16.30 7.55
N ILE A 35 10.49 -15.34 7.60
CA ILE A 35 10.76 -13.92 7.28
C ILE A 35 11.35 -13.14 8.47
N THR A 36 11.41 -13.71 9.68
CA THR A 36 11.96 -13.00 10.86
C THR A 36 13.43 -12.58 10.72
N PRO A 37 14.32 -13.30 10.01
CA PRO A 37 15.69 -12.84 9.76
C PRO A 37 15.79 -11.60 8.86
N LEU A 38 14.72 -11.23 8.13
CA LEU A 38 14.71 -9.99 7.33
C LEU A 38 14.87 -8.75 8.20
N PHE A 39 14.32 -8.76 9.42
CA PHE A 39 14.50 -7.67 10.37
C PHE A 39 15.97 -7.49 10.75
N ASP A 40 16.73 -8.60 10.80
CA ASP A 40 18.16 -8.55 11.05
C ASP A 40 18.91 -7.96 9.85
N LYS A 41 18.50 -8.31 8.61
CA LYS A 41 19.03 -7.69 7.38
C LYS A 41 18.79 -6.17 7.36
N VAL A 42 17.58 -5.72 7.75
CA VAL A 42 17.26 -4.28 7.87
C VAL A 42 18.14 -3.61 8.90
N ILE A 43 18.29 -4.18 10.10
CA ILE A 43 19.13 -3.56 11.13
C ILE A 43 20.60 -3.49 10.66
N ALA A 44 21.09 -4.54 9.99
CA ALA A 44 22.45 -4.61 9.48
C ALA A 44 22.74 -3.60 8.37
N SER A 45 21.76 -3.24 7.53
CA SER A 45 21.95 -2.25 6.47
C SER A 45 22.19 -0.83 7.00
N PHE A 46 21.66 -0.51 8.18
CA PHE A 46 21.88 0.79 8.82
C PHE A 46 23.03 0.79 9.84
N ILE A 47 23.41 -0.38 10.38
CA ILE A 47 24.30 -0.46 11.55
C ILE A 47 25.31 -1.58 11.36
N GLN A 48 26.56 -1.20 11.11
CA GLN A 48 27.66 -2.16 10.91
C GLN A 48 28.16 -2.79 12.23
N SER A 49 28.00 -2.10 13.37
CA SER A 49 28.48 -2.59 14.66
C SER A 49 27.60 -3.68 15.25
N ILE A 50 28.11 -4.92 15.32
CA ILE A 50 27.41 -6.09 15.88
C ILE A 50 26.96 -5.85 17.33
N LEU A 51 27.76 -5.15 18.14
CA LEU A 51 27.39 -4.81 19.52
C LEU A 51 26.17 -3.90 19.56
N LEU A 52 26.11 -2.90 18.69
CA LEU A 52 24.98 -1.98 18.60
C LEU A 52 23.73 -2.68 18.04
N GLN A 53 23.89 -3.57 17.06
CA GLN A 53 22.78 -4.40 16.57
C GLN A 53 22.17 -5.23 17.71
N ARG A 54 23.00 -5.86 18.55
CA ARG A 54 22.53 -6.65 19.71
C ARG A 54 21.79 -5.78 20.73
N LEU A 55 22.32 -4.59 21.03
CA LEU A 55 21.68 -3.64 21.92
C LEU A 55 20.31 -3.19 21.38
N ILE A 56 20.22 -2.88 20.10
CA ILE A 56 18.95 -2.46 19.46
C ILE A 56 17.93 -3.59 19.47
N LYS A 57 18.32 -4.83 19.17
CA LYS A 57 17.42 -5.98 19.29
C LYS A 57 16.92 -6.16 20.73
N PHE A 58 17.79 -6.00 21.71
CA PHE A 58 17.42 -6.05 23.12
C PHE A 58 16.41 -4.95 23.48
N LEU A 59 16.68 -3.70 23.08
CA LEU A 59 15.77 -2.58 23.31
C LEU A 59 14.45 -2.76 22.57
N ALA A 60 14.46 -3.28 21.33
CA ALA A 60 13.26 -3.57 20.56
C ALA A 60 12.37 -4.59 21.28
N ARG A 61 12.94 -5.70 21.78
CA ARG A 61 12.21 -6.68 22.60
C ARG A 61 11.59 -6.06 23.86
N LEU A 62 12.28 -5.11 24.48
CA LEU A 62 11.80 -4.45 25.68
C LEU A 62 10.68 -3.44 25.38
N LEU A 63 10.83 -2.63 24.33
CA LEU A 63 10.01 -1.45 24.06
C LEU A 63 8.84 -1.71 23.10
N LEU A 64 9.05 -2.52 22.05
CA LEU A 64 8.03 -2.75 21.00
C LEU A 64 7.02 -3.81 21.46
N ARG A 65 6.13 -3.43 22.39
CA ARG A 65 5.14 -4.34 23.00
C ARG A 65 3.71 -4.12 22.53
N ARG A 66 3.45 -3.04 21.79
CA ARG A 66 2.12 -2.65 21.33
C ARG A 66 2.22 -1.65 20.17
N VAL A 67 1.10 -1.46 19.49
CA VAL A 67 0.87 -0.32 18.58
C VAL A 67 -0.10 0.67 19.27
N HIS A 68 -0.37 1.81 18.64
CA HIS A 68 -1.20 2.85 19.24
C HIS A 68 -2.62 2.37 19.57
N SER A 69 -3.26 1.67 18.62
CA SER A 69 -4.60 1.10 18.82
C SER A 69 -4.55 -0.11 19.76
N SER A 70 -5.44 -0.11 20.75
CA SER A 70 -5.60 -1.24 21.67
C SER A 70 -6.15 -2.47 20.94
N GLU A 71 -7.09 -2.27 20.01
CA GLU A 71 -7.68 -3.32 19.18
C GLU A 71 -6.61 -3.99 18.30
N GLU A 72 -5.83 -3.21 17.54
CA GLU A 72 -4.72 -3.72 16.72
C GLU A 72 -3.65 -4.41 17.56
N THR A 73 -3.34 -3.86 18.76
CA THR A 73 -2.41 -4.50 19.70
C THR A 73 -2.89 -5.90 20.11
N GLN A 74 -4.19 -6.06 20.33
CA GLN A 74 -4.75 -7.35 20.71
C GLN A 74 -4.76 -8.33 19.53
N GLU A 75 -5.04 -7.87 18.31
CA GLU A 75 -4.85 -8.66 17.09
C GLU A 75 -3.41 -9.15 16.95
N LEU A 76 -2.42 -8.28 17.10
CA LEU A 76 -0.99 -8.64 17.06
C LEU A 76 -0.60 -9.66 18.14
N LYS A 77 -1.16 -9.55 19.34
CA LYS A 77 -0.96 -10.57 20.41
C LYS A 77 -1.63 -11.91 20.07
N GLY A 78 -2.73 -11.89 19.34
CA GLY A 78 -3.37 -13.09 18.78
C GLY A 78 -2.47 -13.76 17.75
N ILE A 79 -2.00 -12.96 16.79
CA ILE A 79 -1.07 -13.38 15.73
C ILE A 79 0.22 -13.96 16.33
N ALA A 80 0.84 -13.28 17.30
CA ALA A 80 2.07 -13.74 17.95
C ALA A 80 1.89 -15.14 18.56
N ARG A 81 0.77 -15.37 19.26
CA ARG A 81 0.46 -16.66 19.89
C ARG A 81 0.21 -17.77 18.87
N ALA A 82 -0.49 -17.47 17.78
CA ALA A 82 -0.85 -18.45 16.76
C ALA A 82 0.30 -18.77 15.79
N SER A 83 1.15 -17.80 15.47
CA SER A 83 2.28 -17.94 14.53
C SER A 83 3.59 -18.34 15.21
N GLY A 84 3.74 -18.11 16.52
CA GLY A 84 4.99 -18.26 17.24
C GLY A 84 6.04 -17.20 16.92
N VAL A 85 5.68 -16.14 16.18
CA VAL A 85 6.56 -14.98 15.94
C VAL A 85 6.54 -14.08 17.17
N GLU A 86 7.72 -13.62 17.58
CA GLU A 86 7.84 -12.71 18.72
C GLU A 86 7.10 -11.39 18.48
N LEU A 87 6.35 -10.91 19.48
CA LEU A 87 5.49 -9.74 19.37
C LEU A 87 6.24 -8.48 18.89
N TYR A 88 7.49 -8.30 19.33
CA TYR A 88 8.26 -7.12 18.95
C TYR A 88 8.58 -7.06 17.45
N ILE A 89 8.70 -8.23 16.80
CA ILE A 89 8.90 -8.34 15.36
C ILE A 89 7.62 -7.94 14.64
N LEU A 90 6.47 -8.42 15.10
CA LEU A 90 5.17 -8.05 14.54
C LEU A 90 4.87 -6.55 14.72
N VAL A 91 5.21 -5.97 15.88
CA VAL A 91 5.08 -4.53 16.10
C VAL A 91 6.00 -3.75 15.17
N ALA A 92 7.27 -4.15 15.04
CA ALA A 92 8.21 -3.53 14.10
C ALA A 92 7.69 -3.60 12.67
N PHE A 93 7.17 -4.75 12.25
CA PHE A 93 6.57 -4.93 10.93
C PHE A 93 5.41 -3.96 10.67
N ASN A 94 4.56 -3.74 11.67
CA ASN A 94 3.38 -2.88 11.52
C ASN A 94 3.68 -1.37 11.59
N VAL A 95 4.86 -1.00 12.08
CA VAL A 95 5.29 0.40 12.25
C VAL A 95 6.31 0.84 11.19
N LEU A 96 7.10 -0.08 10.63
CA LEU A 96 8.20 0.27 9.71
C LEU A 96 7.89 0.01 8.24
N LEU A 97 6.86 -0.80 7.94
CA LEU A 97 6.57 -1.21 6.57
C LEU A 97 6.19 -0.05 5.65
N ASP A 98 5.61 1.03 6.19
CA ASP A 98 5.24 2.23 5.42
C ASP A 98 6.46 3.03 4.90
N SER A 99 7.66 2.75 5.43
CA SER A 99 8.86 3.55 5.21
C SER A 99 9.82 2.97 4.15
N LEU A 100 9.47 1.86 3.48
CA LEU A 100 10.40 1.07 2.66
C LEU A 100 9.82 0.58 1.31
N LEU A 101 8.75 1.21 0.79
CA LEU A 101 7.98 0.68 -0.35
C LEU A 101 8.09 1.51 -1.63
N GLY A 102 8.60 0.93 -2.72
CA GLY A 102 8.37 1.42 -4.08
C GLY A 102 6.92 1.17 -4.49
N CYS A 103 6.27 2.08 -5.20
CA CYS A 103 4.87 1.93 -5.60
C CYS A 103 4.57 2.71 -6.88
N THR A 104 3.71 2.16 -7.73
CA THR A 104 3.04 2.90 -8.82
C THR A 104 1.54 2.82 -8.61
N SER A 105 0.89 3.92 -8.27
CA SER A 105 -0.53 3.96 -7.91
C SER A 105 -1.28 5.03 -8.68
N GLY A 106 -2.59 4.89 -8.86
CA GLY A 106 -3.37 5.91 -9.53
C GLY A 106 -4.81 5.51 -9.80
N GLY A 107 -5.54 6.43 -10.42
CA GLY A 107 -6.91 6.24 -10.83
C GLY A 107 -7.05 6.50 -12.33
N VAL A 108 -7.89 5.71 -12.99
CA VAL A 108 -8.22 5.92 -14.40
C VAL A 108 -9.68 5.60 -14.67
N LEU A 109 -10.32 6.39 -15.52
CA LEU A 109 -11.69 6.18 -15.96
C LEU A 109 -11.71 4.94 -16.84
N THR A 110 -12.47 3.95 -16.40
CA THR A 110 -12.61 2.67 -17.09
C THR A 110 -13.99 2.50 -17.67
N LYS A 111 -14.07 1.68 -18.72
CA LYS A 111 -15.32 1.14 -19.24
C LYS A 111 -15.40 -0.34 -18.90
N PRO A 112 -15.98 -0.70 -17.73
CA PRO A 112 -16.05 -2.09 -17.30
C PRO A 112 -16.90 -2.92 -18.25
N ASN A 113 -16.58 -4.21 -18.35
CA ASN A 113 -17.31 -5.12 -19.22
C ASN A 113 -18.71 -5.42 -18.65
N GLY A 114 -19.75 -5.23 -19.45
CA GLY A 114 -21.12 -5.60 -19.10
C GLY A 114 -22.17 -4.68 -19.71
N LYS A 115 -23.33 -5.24 -20.09
CA LYS A 115 -24.41 -4.51 -20.79
C LYS A 115 -24.93 -3.28 -20.04
N TYR A 116 -24.78 -3.25 -18.71
CA TYR A 116 -25.24 -2.18 -17.83
C TYR A 116 -24.10 -1.51 -17.04
N ALA A 117 -22.84 -1.87 -17.34
CA ALA A 117 -21.69 -1.34 -16.63
C ALA A 117 -21.47 0.12 -17.04
N ARG A 118 -21.63 1.04 -16.07
CA ARG A 118 -21.31 2.46 -16.26
C ARG A 118 -19.81 2.68 -16.14
N GLU A 119 -19.34 3.67 -16.89
CA GLU A 119 -17.97 4.18 -16.78
C GLU A 119 -17.73 4.67 -15.35
N ARG A 120 -16.57 4.31 -14.81
CA ARG A 120 -16.19 4.66 -13.44
C ARG A 120 -14.68 4.59 -13.28
N MET A 121 -14.17 5.36 -12.35
CA MET A 121 -12.76 5.31 -11.97
C MET A 121 -12.43 3.94 -11.35
N MET A 122 -11.30 3.36 -11.76
CA MET A 122 -10.68 2.24 -11.09
C MET A 122 -9.30 2.64 -10.57
N HIS A 123 -8.94 2.08 -9.42
CA HIS A 123 -7.69 2.35 -8.73
C HIS A 123 -6.68 1.25 -9.07
N PHE A 124 -5.61 1.58 -9.79
CA PHE A 124 -4.52 0.64 -10.04
C PHE A 124 -3.37 0.86 -9.05
N ARG A 125 -2.64 -0.21 -8.74
CA ARG A 125 -1.46 -0.15 -7.89
C ARG A 125 -0.46 -1.25 -8.21
N THR A 126 0.83 -0.94 -8.12
CA THR A 126 1.92 -1.88 -7.79
C THR A 126 2.48 -1.59 -6.40
N LEU A 127 2.95 -2.62 -5.72
CA LEU A 127 3.69 -2.48 -4.47
C LEU A 127 5.00 -3.24 -4.63
N ASP A 128 6.09 -2.51 -4.54
CA ASP A 128 7.45 -2.95 -4.81
C ASP A 128 8.27 -2.90 -3.52
N TRP A 129 8.99 -3.98 -3.24
CA TRP A 129 9.87 -4.08 -2.10
C TRP A 129 10.98 -5.09 -2.37
N GLY A 130 12.23 -4.73 -2.07
CA GLY A 130 13.39 -5.62 -2.26
C GLY A 130 13.52 -6.74 -1.22
N MET A 131 12.40 -7.25 -0.70
CA MET A 131 12.35 -8.34 0.27
C MET A 131 11.42 -9.45 -0.23
N ASP A 132 11.89 -10.15 -1.24
CA ASP A 132 11.19 -11.20 -1.97
C ASP A 132 10.52 -12.25 -1.08
N GLU A 133 11.13 -12.56 0.07
CA GLU A 133 10.58 -13.55 1.00
C GLU A 133 9.20 -13.12 1.56
N LEU A 134 8.88 -11.82 1.58
CA LEU A 134 7.58 -11.31 2.01
C LEU A 134 6.48 -11.56 0.98
N ARG A 135 6.81 -11.83 -0.30
CA ARG A 135 5.81 -12.32 -1.26
C ARG A 135 5.14 -13.59 -0.72
N LYS A 136 5.89 -14.47 -0.02
CA LYS A 136 5.38 -15.74 0.52
C LYS A 136 4.28 -15.59 1.57
N VAL A 137 4.08 -14.40 2.13
CA VAL A 137 3.03 -14.10 3.11
C VAL A 137 1.96 -13.14 2.57
N LEU A 138 1.91 -12.88 1.26
CA LEU A 138 0.84 -12.09 0.63
C LEU A 138 -0.52 -12.76 0.77
N VAL A 139 -1.52 -11.97 1.14
CA VAL A 139 -2.89 -12.41 1.39
C VAL A 139 -3.90 -11.31 1.01
N VAL A 140 -5.11 -11.73 0.64
CA VAL A 140 -6.28 -10.85 0.58
C VAL A 140 -7.11 -11.06 1.85
N LEU A 141 -7.49 -9.99 2.52
CA LEU A 141 -8.39 -10.05 3.68
C LEU A 141 -9.75 -9.48 3.32
N GLU A 142 -10.81 -10.22 3.58
CA GLU A 142 -12.20 -9.76 3.51
C GLU A 142 -12.74 -9.57 4.92
N PHE A 143 -13.12 -8.34 5.27
CA PHE A 143 -13.62 -8.03 6.61
C PHE A 143 -15.14 -8.15 6.65
N VAL A 144 -15.67 -8.91 7.61
CA VAL A 144 -17.10 -9.15 7.80
C VAL A 144 -17.51 -8.91 9.26
N ARG A 145 -18.81 -8.87 9.55
CA ARG A 145 -19.37 -8.88 10.91
C ARG A 145 -20.44 -9.95 10.99
N SER A 146 -20.10 -11.11 11.52
CA SER A 146 -21.02 -12.26 11.59
C SER A 146 -22.24 -12.00 12.50
N GLU A 147 -22.12 -11.08 13.46
CA GLU A 147 -23.21 -10.68 14.37
C GLU A 147 -24.03 -9.48 13.84
N SER A 148 -23.84 -9.05 12.58
CA SER A 148 -24.64 -7.98 11.96
C SER A 148 -25.86 -8.53 11.21
N ASP A 149 -26.76 -7.64 10.78
CA ASP A 149 -27.93 -8.00 9.97
C ASP A 149 -27.56 -8.61 8.60
N GLU A 150 -26.33 -8.37 8.13
CA GLU A 150 -25.80 -8.86 6.86
C GLU A 150 -24.47 -9.63 7.07
N PRO A 151 -24.49 -10.85 7.65
CA PRO A 151 -23.27 -11.55 8.07
C PRO A 151 -22.31 -11.93 6.93
N GLU A 152 -22.84 -12.10 5.72
CA GLU A 152 -22.07 -12.42 4.51
C GLU A 152 -21.54 -11.16 3.78
N ARG A 153 -21.94 -9.96 4.22
CA ARG A 153 -21.51 -8.73 3.57
C ARG A 153 -20.05 -8.43 3.92
N VAL A 154 -19.23 -8.40 2.88
CA VAL A 154 -17.84 -7.92 2.98
C VAL A 154 -17.86 -6.39 3.09
N LEU A 155 -17.42 -5.89 4.24
CA LEU A 155 -17.35 -4.47 4.56
C LEU A 155 -16.24 -3.76 3.78
N CYS A 156 -15.08 -4.40 3.72
CA CYS A 156 -13.93 -3.94 2.95
C CYS A 156 -12.98 -5.11 2.66
N ARG A 157 -12.07 -4.88 1.72
CA ARG A 157 -11.02 -5.80 1.32
C ARG A 157 -9.66 -5.14 1.40
N THR A 158 -8.63 -5.88 1.76
CA THR A 158 -7.24 -5.41 1.72
C THR A 158 -6.35 -6.40 1.01
N VAL A 159 -5.33 -5.90 0.31
CA VAL A 159 -4.20 -6.70 -0.18
C VAL A 159 -3.04 -6.39 0.75
N THR A 160 -2.55 -7.40 1.47
CA THR A 160 -1.61 -7.20 2.57
C THR A 160 -0.75 -8.44 2.83
N TYR A 161 -0.02 -8.45 3.95
CA TYR A 161 0.82 -9.56 4.39
C TYR A 161 0.27 -10.19 5.67
N ALA A 162 0.36 -11.52 5.79
CA ALA A 162 0.06 -12.21 7.04
C ALA A 162 0.96 -11.67 8.18
N GLY A 163 0.33 -11.22 9.27
CA GLY A 163 1.01 -10.52 10.36
C GLY A 163 0.98 -8.99 10.29
N PHE A 164 0.49 -8.41 9.20
CA PHE A 164 0.24 -6.97 9.09
C PHE A 164 -1.23 -6.66 9.32
N VAL A 165 -1.52 -5.84 10.33
CA VAL A 165 -2.87 -5.43 10.71
C VAL A 165 -3.21 -4.03 10.21
N GLY A 166 -2.24 -3.18 9.87
CA GLY A 166 -2.51 -1.89 9.22
C GLY A 166 -3.08 -2.02 7.80
N VAL A 167 -3.36 -0.89 7.15
CA VAL A 167 -3.77 -0.87 5.74
C VAL A 167 -2.74 -0.12 4.89
N LEU A 168 -2.23 -0.81 3.87
CA LEU A 168 -1.46 -0.20 2.78
C LEU A 168 -2.29 -0.07 1.52
N THR A 169 -3.08 -1.10 1.19
CA THR A 169 -3.95 -1.17 0.01
C THR A 169 -5.31 -1.69 0.45
N GLY A 170 -6.38 -0.96 0.15
CA GLY A 170 -7.72 -1.40 0.54
C GLY A 170 -8.82 -0.81 -0.31
N VAL A 171 -9.96 -1.50 -0.34
CA VAL A 171 -11.16 -1.10 -1.07
C VAL A 171 -12.41 -1.48 -0.30
N LYS A 172 -13.36 -0.55 -0.26
CA LYS A 172 -14.76 -0.74 0.11
C LYS A 172 -15.64 -0.06 -0.93
N GLN A 173 -16.94 -0.24 -0.83
CA GLN A 173 -17.86 0.51 -1.67
C GLN A 173 -17.65 2.02 -1.46
N ASP A 174 -17.56 2.75 -2.58
CA ASP A 174 -17.32 4.19 -2.70
C ASP A 174 -15.92 4.70 -2.26
N LEU A 175 -15.01 3.81 -1.86
CA LEU A 175 -13.67 4.21 -1.45
C LEU A 175 -12.64 3.11 -1.66
N SER A 176 -11.55 3.43 -2.35
CA SER A 176 -10.32 2.66 -2.34
C SER A 176 -9.16 3.57 -1.97
N LEU A 177 -8.13 3.00 -1.33
CA LEU A 177 -6.95 3.75 -0.93
C LEU A 177 -5.67 2.93 -1.06
N SER A 178 -4.58 3.62 -1.34
CA SER A 178 -3.24 3.07 -1.37
C SER A 178 -2.23 4.05 -0.78
N LEU A 179 -1.21 3.51 -0.12
CA LEU A 179 -0.07 4.24 0.44
C LEU A 179 1.19 4.00 -0.36
N ASN A 180 1.84 5.05 -0.82
CA ASN A 180 3.18 5.04 -1.40
C ASN A 180 4.16 5.73 -0.44
N PHE A 181 5.39 5.20 -0.36
CA PHE A 181 6.45 5.83 0.43
C PHE A 181 6.85 7.17 -0.18
N ARG A 182 7.05 8.16 0.70
CA ARG A 182 7.56 9.48 0.37
C ARG A 182 8.95 9.68 0.98
N PRO A 183 10.03 9.70 0.17
CA PRO A 183 11.40 9.83 0.67
C PRO A 183 11.74 11.27 1.11
N ASN A 184 11.08 12.26 0.52
CA ASN A 184 11.34 13.67 0.77
C ASN A 184 10.38 14.24 1.82
N HIS A 185 10.83 15.22 2.60
CA HIS A 185 9.97 15.93 3.54
C HIS A 185 10.36 17.40 3.65
N THR A 186 9.39 18.27 3.89
CA THR A 186 9.59 19.71 4.09
C THR A 186 9.56 20.08 5.57
N SER A 187 9.10 19.18 6.45
CA SER A 187 9.12 19.39 7.90
C SER A 187 10.52 19.30 8.51
N SER A 188 10.65 19.80 9.75
CA SER A 188 11.88 19.67 10.53
C SER A 188 12.26 18.20 10.75
N THR A 189 13.48 17.82 10.35
CA THR A 189 14.01 16.47 10.58
C THR A 189 13.93 16.07 12.05
N LEU A 190 14.18 17.00 12.98
CA LEU A 190 14.08 16.71 14.42
C LEU A 190 12.65 16.32 14.82
N LEU A 191 11.65 17.08 14.35
CA LEU A 191 10.24 16.80 14.64
C LEU A 191 9.78 15.50 13.98
N LEU A 192 10.28 15.20 12.78
CA LEU A 192 10.02 13.93 12.10
C LEU A 192 10.61 12.75 12.89
N ARG A 193 11.86 12.85 13.37
CA ARG A 193 12.47 11.80 14.22
C ARG A 193 11.73 11.64 15.54
N LEU A 194 11.29 12.74 16.14
CA LEU A 194 10.43 12.68 17.33
C LEU A 194 9.11 11.98 17.03
N HIS A 195 8.45 12.30 15.92
CA HIS A 195 7.23 11.61 15.50
C HIS A 195 7.45 10.11 15.33
N GLN A 196 8.48 9.71 14.60
CA GLN A 196 8.83 8.29 14.40
C GLN A 196 9.08 7.58 15.74
N LEU A 197 9.77 8.22 16.68
CA LEU A 197 9.95 7.69 18.04
C LEU A 197 8.61 7.52 18.76
N LEU A 198 7.71 8.50 18.68
CA LEU A 198 6.38 8.42 19.28
C LEU A 198 5.52 7.31 18.66
N VAL A 199 5.67 7.02 17.36
CA VAL A 199 5.01 5.88 16.71
C VAL A 199 5.59 4.56 17.23
N LEU A 200 6.92 4.43 17.30
CA LEU A 200 7.59 3.24 17.86
C LEU A 200 7.19 2.95 19.31
N LEU A 201 6.99 4.01 20.11
CA LEU A 201 6.52 3.90 21.50
C LEU A 201 4.99 3.77 21.63
N ALA A 202 4.27 3.62 20.52
CA ALA A 202 2.82 3.51 20.45
C ALA A 202 2.07 4.70 21.09
N ILE A 203 2.70 5.86 21.14
CA ILE A 203 2.10 7.12 21.59
C ILE A 203 1.32 7.75 20.44
N ARG A 204 1.80 7.59 19.20
CA ARG A 204 1.11 8.03 17.97
C ARG A 204 0.80 6.84 17.05
N PRO A 205 -0.28 6.91 16.26
CA PRO A 205 -0.56 5.88 15.25
C PRO A 205 0.43 5.96 14.08
N SER A 206 0.74 4.82 13.47
CA SER A 206 1.35 4.78 12.15
C SER A 206 0.34 5.25 11.10
N ILE A 207 0.82 5.68 9.93
CA ILE A 207 -0.08 6.06 8.83
C ILE A 207 -0.93 4.87 8.37
N SER A 208 -0.38 3.65 8.39
CA SER A 208 -1.14 2.43 8.07
C SER A 208 -2.32 2.18 9.02
N SER A 209 -2.19 2.53 10.30
CA SER A 209 -3.28 2.47 11.30
C SER A 209 -4.31 3.59 11.08
N VAL A 210 -3.87 4.80 10.71
CA VAL A 210 -4.78 5.89 10.32
C VAL A 210 -5.62 5.50 9.10
N LEU A 211 -5.00 4.93 8.06
CA LEU A 211 -5.71 4.47 6.87
C LEU A 211 -6.68 3.33 7.18
N ARG A 212 -6.31 2.42 8.08
CA ARG A 212 -7.22 1.36 8.56
C ARG A 212 -8.49 1.95 9.18
N LYS A 213 -8.33 2.92 10.09
CA LYS A 213 -9.46 3.58 10.76
C LYS A 213 -10.45 4.15 9.74
N HIS A 214 -9.92 4.82 8.71
CA HIS A 214 -10.72 5.41 7.65
C HIS A 214 -11.36 4.38 6.71
N LEU A 215 -10.66 3.30 6.38
CA LEU A 215 -11.24 2.23 5.56
C LEU A 215 -12.42 1.54 6.26
N PHE A 216 -12.33 1.37 7.59
CA PHE A 216 -13.34 0.66 8.38
C PHE A 216 -14.52 1.54 8.79
N ASP A 217 -14.37 2.86 8.72
CA ASP A 217 -15.44 3.80 9.01
C ASP A 217 -16.41 3.94 7.81
N PRO A 218 -17.69 3.56 7.94
CA PRO A 218 -18.67 3.67 6.86
C PRO A 218 -18.91 5.12 6.41
N ALA A 219 -18.71 6.11 7.28
CA ALA A 219 -18.94 7.52 6.97
C ALA A 219 -17.78 8.18 6.19
N THR A 220 -16.63 7.52 6.11
CA THR A 220 -15.47 8.04 5.39
C THR A 220 -15.72 8.03 3.88
N ASN A 221 -15.56 9.20 3.26
CA ASN A 221 -15.52 9.48 1.82
C ASN A 221 -14.20 10.20 1.46
N ILE A 222 -13.95 10.42 0.16
CA ILE A 222 -12.71 11.05 -0.32
C ILE A 222 -12.48 12.42 0.32
N SER A 223 -13.47 13.32 0.29
CA SER A 223 -13.31 14.69 0.78
C SER A 223 -12.95 14.72 2.27
N ASN A 224 -13.65 13.92 3.09
CA ASN A 224 -13.39 13.84 4.52
C ASN A 224 -12.01 13.23 4.83
N LEU A 225 -11.62 12.19 4.09
CA LEU A 225 -10.29 11.57 4.24
C LEU A 225 -9.18 12.53 3.82
N THR A 226 -9.29 13.17 2.66
CA THR A 226 -8.33 14.15 2.17
C THR A 226 -8.17 15.30 3.17
N ASN A 227 -9.28 15.90 3.63
CA ASN A 227 -9.24 16.97 4.64
C ASN A 227 -8.59 16.51 5.96
N SER A 228 -8.90 15.29 6.40
CA SER A 228 -8.30 14.69 7.60
C SER A 228 -6.78 14.62 7.47
N LEU A 229 -6.28 14.13 6.33
CA LEU A 229 -4.86 13.95 6.04
C LEU A 229 -4.12 15.27 5.79
N THR A 230 -4.75 16.25 5.14
CA THR A 230 -4.09 17.53 4.79
C THR A 230 -4.12 18.56 5.90
N SER A 231 -5.01 18.45 6.89
CA SER A 231 -5.25 19.55 7.84
C SER A 231 -5.24 19.16 9.31
N SER A 232 -5.53 17.90 9.65
CA SER A 232 -5.77 17.52 11.06
C SER A 232 -4.90 16.39 11.57
N THR A 233 -4.35 15.57 10.69
CA THR A 233 -3.59 14.39 11.08
C THR A 233 -2.10 14.65 11.01
N THR A 234 -1.41 14.42 12.11
CA THR A 234 0.05 14.38 12.14
C THR A 234 0.52 12.98 11.72
N THR A 235 1.16 12.85 10.57
CA THR A 235 1.61 11.56 10.02
C THR A 235 3.08 11.61 9.61
N ALA A 236 3.69 10.45 9.37
CA ALA A 236 4.90 10.43 8.57
C ALA A 236 4.59 10.96 7.14
N PRO A 237 5.58 11.54 6.44
CA PRO A 237 5.46 11.88 5.03
C PRO A 237 5.06 10.65 4.21
N ALA A 238 4.02 10.79 3.40
CA ALA A 238 3.54 9.72 2.53
C ALA A 238 2.84 10.32 1.31
N TYR A 239 2.64 9.49 0.28
CA TYR A 239 1.63 9.78 -0.73
C TYR A 239 0.48 8.79 -0.57
N ILE A 240 -0.74 9.31 -0.54
CA ILE A 240 -1.94 8.52 -0.32
C ILE A 240 -2.84 8.76 -1.51
N ILE A 241 -3.12 7.70 -2.27
CA ILE A 241 -4.00 7.77 -3.42
C ILE A 241 -5.36 7.27 -2.95
N VAL A 242 -6.39 8.08 -3.16
CA VAL A 242 -7.77 7.81 -2.74
C VAL A 242 -8.65 7.87 -3.97
N CYS A 243 -9.44 6.83 -4.24
CA CYS A 243 -10.22 6.69 -5.47
C CYS A 243 -11.67 6.26 -5.16
N SER A 244 -12.63 6.92 -5.80
CA SER A 244 -14.07 6.62 -5.74
C SER A 244 -14.51 6.14 -7.12
N GLY A 245 -15.81 5.91 -7.34
CA GLY A 245 -16.31 5.65 -8.70
C GLY A 245 -16.23 6.87 -9.63
N LYS A 246 -16.00 8.07 -9.10
CA LYS A 246 -16.11 9.36 -9.84
C LYS A 246 -14.77 10.04 -10.09
N ASP A 247 -13.88 9.99 -9.12
CA ASP A 247 -12.64 10.75 -9.09
C ASP A 247 -11.54 10.01 -8.34
N THR A 248 -10.31 10.48 -8.49
CA THR A 248 -9.15 10.04 -7.73
C THR A 248 -8.36 11.24 -7.28
N THR A 249 -7.96 11.22 -6.01
CA THR A 249 -7.17 12.25 -5.36
C THR A 249 -5.84 11.64 -4.91
N VAL A 250 -4.74 12.30 -5.27
CA VAL A 250 -3.41 12.04 -4.71
C VAL A 250 -3.19 13.06 -3.60
N VAL A 251 -2.92 12.57 -2.39
CA VAL A 251 -2.63 13.40 -1.21
C VAL A 251 -1.16 13.22 -0.85
N GLN A 252 -0.38 14.28 -0.95
CA GLN A 252 1.00 14.35 -0.46
C GLN A 252 0.99 14.93 0.95
N THR A 253 1.32 14.10 1.94
CA THR A 253 1.35 14.52 3.35
C THR A 253 2.76 14.82 3.83
N ASP A 254 2.84 15.68 4.83
CA ASP A 254 4.03 15.88 5.67
C ASP A 254 3.65 15.75 7.15
N LEU A 255 4.58 16.04 8.06
CA LEU A 255 4.33 15.92 9.50
C LEU A 255 3.13 16.75 9.96
N CYS A 256 2.98 17.96 9.42
CA CYS A 256 1.82 18.80 9.59
C CYS A 256 1.46 19.37 8.23
N GLY A 257 0.24 19.11 7.78
CA GLY A 257 -0.24 19.62 6.50
C GLY A 257 -0.06 18.64 5.36
N GLY A 258 -0.62 18.99 4.21
CA GLY A 258 -0.45 18.28 2.97
C GLY A 258 -1.04 19.06 1.81
N VAL A 259 -0.70 18.62 0.60
CA VAL A 259 -1.31 19.12 -0.63
C VAL A 259 -1.99 17.96 -1.34
N SER A 260 -3.00 18.26 -2.15
CA SER A 260 -3.71 17.24 -2.90
C SER A 260 -3.98 17.68 -4.32
N ASP A 261 -3.98 16.73 -5.24
CA ASP A 261 -4.38 16.91 -6.64
C ASP A 261 -5.43 15.86 -7.00
N SER A 262 -6.45 16.23 -7.79
CA SER A 262 -7.59 15.36 -8.10
C SER A 262 -7.93 15.37 -9.58
N ALA A 263 -8.31 14.20 -10.11
CA ALA A 263 -8.74 14.03 -11.49
C ALA A 263 -9.98 13.13 -11.60
N VAL A 264 -10.76 13.34 -12.66
CA VAL A 264 -11.98 12.56 -12.97
C VAL A 264 -11.79 11.59 -14.14
N ASP A 265 -10.61 11.60 -14.76
CA ASP A 265 -10.25 10.81 -15.93
C ASP A 265 -8.99 9.99 -15.67
N TYR A 266 -7.88 10.62 -15.28
CA TYR A 266 -6.62 9.95 -15.03
C TYR A 266 -5.73 10.74 -14.10
N ILE A 267 -5.17 10.06 -13.11
CA ILE A 267 -4.07 10.57 -12.29
C ILE A 267 -3.20 9.40 -11.83
N SER A 268 -1.89 9.57 -11.85
CA SER A 268 -0.92 8.59 -11.39
C SER A 268 0.08 9.23 -10.44
N HIS A 269 0.58 8.43 -9.51
CA HIS A 269 1.61 8.84 -8.57
C HIS A 269 2.51 7.67 -8.20
N THR A 270 3.80 7.96 -8.10
CA THR A 270 4.84 7.01 -7.71
C THR A 270 5.42 7.41 -6.36
N ASN A 271 6.73 7.55 -6.23
CA ASN A 271 7.43 7.83 -4.98
C ASN A 271 8.15 9.20 -4.99
N HIS A 272 7.73 10.15 -5.83
CA HIS A 272 8.34 11.49 -5.90
C HIS A 272 7.30 12.60 -5.79
N ASP A 273 7.74 13.75 -5.30
CA ASP A 273 6.89 14.90 -4.97
C ASP A 273 6.17 15.43 -6.22
N LEU A 274 4.93 15.91 -6.03
CA LEU A 274 4.12 16.55 -7.06
C LEU A 274 4.89 17.72 -7.69
N ALA A 275 4.74 17.90 -9.01
CA ALA A 275 5.46 18.91 -9.77
C ALA A 275 5.35 20.33 -9.17
N SER A 276 4.18 20.68 -8.63
CA SER A 276 3.91 21.96 -7.95
C SER A 276 4.78 22.19 -6.70
N SER A 277 5.21 21.12 -6.03
CA SER A 277 6.01 21.17 -4.79
C SER A 277 7.53 21.08 -5.00
N ARG A 278 7.99 20.66 -6.19
CA ARG A 278 9.42 20.55 -6.51
C ARG A 278 10.16 21.88 -6.52
N ALA A 279 9.47 22.98 -6.85
CA ALA A 279 10.06 24.32 -6.91
C ALA A 279 10.51 24.88 -5.54
N THR A 280 10.06 24.29 -4.43
CA THR A 280 10.32 24.78 -3.07
C THR A 280 11.30 23.93 -2.27
N GLN A 281 11.86 22.86 -2.85
CA GLN A 281 12.77 21.98 -2.12
C GLN A 281 14.18 22.59 -2.01
N ARG A 282 14.61 22.86 -0.77
CA ARG A 282 16.04 22.93 -0.43
C ARG A 282 16.54 21.50 -0.31
N ALA A 283 17.64 21.18 -0.99
CA ALA A 283 18.31 19.89 -0.92
C ALA A 283 18.58 19.49 0.55
N SER A 284 17.73 18.64 1.13
CA SER A 284 17.91 18.14 2.48
C SER A 284 18.56 16.76 2.40
N ASN A 285 19.82 16.68 2.83
CA ASN A 285 20.61 15.49 3.12
C ASN A 285 20.05 14.18 2.54
N VAL A 286 20.37 13.97 1.27
CA VAL A 286 20.23 12.72 0.55
C VAL A 286 20.81 11.60 1.42
N ILE A 287 19.95 10.71 1.91
CA ILE A 287 20.42 9.41 2.40
C ILE A 287 20.95 8.69 1.16
N LEU A 288 22.23 8.33 1.19
CA LEU A 288 22.92 7.63 0.11
C LEU A 288 22.06 6.43 -0.35
N GLY A 289 21.65 6.41 -1.62
CA GLY A 289 20.73 5.40 -2.19
C GLY A 289 19.31 5.90 -2.53
N MET A 290 18.89 7.09 -2.08
CA MET A 290 17.57 7.66 -2.43
C MET A 290 17.51 8.28 -3.84
N GLU A 291 18.63 8.62 -4.46
CA GLU A 291 18.66 9.17 -5.83
C GLU A 291 18.16 8.15 -6.86
N GLY A 292 18.60 6.89 -6.77
CA GLY A 292 18.11 5.80 -7.62
C GLY A 292 16.60 5.55 -7.43
N LEU A 293 16.08 5.69 -6.21
CA LEU A 293 14.63 5.57 -5.95
C LEU A 293 13.80 6.67 -6.62
N VAL A 294 14.33 7.89 -6.71
CA VAL A 294 13.63 9.01 -7.39
C VAL A 294 13.65 8.82 -8.90
N GLU A 295 14.80 8.44 -9.47
CA GLU A 295 14.94 8.18 -10.90
C GLU A 295 14.01 7.04 -11.37
N GLU A 296 14.05 5.90 -10.69
CA GLU A 296 13.15 4.76 -10.95
C GLU A 296 11.67 5.17 -10.83
N SER A 297 11.36 5.98 -9.82
CA SER A 297 10.02 6.52 -9.60
C SER A 297 9.55 7.45 -10.72
N GLU A 298 10.44 8.27 -11.30
CA GLU A 298 10.15 9.11 -12.47
C GLU A 298 9.96 8.27 -13.73
N GLU A 299 10.78 7.24 -13.94
CA GLU A 299 10.68 6.33 -15.07
C GLU A 299 9.34 5.57 -15.07
N ARG A 300 8.97 4.98 -13.92
CA ARG A 300 7.69 4.28 -13.75
C ARG A 300 6.49 5.20 -14.01
N LYS A 301 6.55 6.43 -13.53
CA LYS A 301 5.50 7.44 -13.78
C LYS A 301 5.44 7.81 -15.27
N GLY A 302 6.58 8.09 -15.89
CA GLY A 302 6.67 8.42 -17.31
C GLY A 302 6.11 7.30 -18.20
N CYS A 303 6.36 6.04 -17.85
CA CYS A 303 5.83 4.88 -18.58
C CYS A 303 4.29 4.86 -18.58
N ILE A 304 3.65 4.93 -17.41
CA ILE A 304 2.19 4.87 -17.32
C ILE A 304 1.51 6.13 -17.89
N ASP A 305 2.09 7.31 -17.69
CA ASP A 305 1.59 8.57 -18.23
C ASP A 305 1.65 8.58 -19.77
N SER A 306 2.73 8.04 -20.35
CA SER A 306 2.86 7.88 -21.80
C SER A 306 1.80 6.94 -22.38
N LYS A 307 1.46 5.86 -21.67
CA LYS A 307 0.41 4.91 -22.07
C LYS A 307 -0.97 5.59 -22.08
N TRP A 308 -1.30 6.35 -21.03
CA TRP A 308 -2.54 7.16 -20.99
C TRP A 308 -2.60 8.16 -22.13
N GLU A 309 -1.55 8.95 -22.32
CA GLU A 309 -1.53 10.04 -23.31
C GLU A 309 -1.67 9.52 -24.75
N LYS A 310 -1.03 8.38 -25.08
CA LYS A 310 -1.19 7.71 -26.37
C LYS A 310 -2.63 7.23 -26.60
N LEU A 311 -3.25 6.63 -25.57
CA LEU A 311 -4.64 6.17 -25.65
C LEU A 311 -5.61 7.35 -25.80
N ARG A 312 -5.42 8.40 -25.01
CA ARG A 312 -6.23 9.62 -25.03
C ARG A 312 -6.23 10.27 -26.40
N LYS A 313 -5.05 10.56 -26.96
CA LYS A 313 -4.90 11.12 -28.31
C LYS A 313 -5.59 10.26 -29.38
N ARG A 314 -5.45 8.93 -29.29
CA ARG A 314 -6.05 8.00 -30.25
C ARG A 314 -7.58 8.05 -30.18
N GLN A 315 -8.16 8.03 -28.99
CA GLN A 315 -9.61 8.05 -28.80
C GLN A 315 -10.21 9.41 -29.16
N GLU A 316 -9.61 10.52 -28.73
CA GLU A 316 -10.03 11.87 -29.10
C GLU A 316 -10.07 12.07 -30.63
N ALA A 317 -9.04 11.60 -31.35
CA ALA A 317 -9.00 11.66 -32.80
C ALA A 317 -10.10 10.81 -33.47
N GLN A 318 -10.45 9.65 -32.90
CA GLN A 318 -11.54 8.81 -33.38
C GLN A 318 -12.90 9.46 -33.14
N MET A 319 -13.11 10.05 -31.95
CA MET A 319 -14.34 10.74 -31.58
C MET A 319 -14.58 11.97 -32.45
N TYR A 320 -13.52 12.76 -32.71
CA TYR A 320 -13.57 13.90 -33.62
C TYR A 320 -14.01 13.49 -35.03
N LYS A 321 -13.43 12.41 -35.59
CA LYS A 321 -13.82 11.88 -36.91
C LYS A 321 -15.26 11.35 -36.95
N ALA A 322 -15.75 10.80 -35.83
CA ALA A 322 -17.08 10.23 -35.73
C ALA A 322 -18.17 11.24 -35.33
N GLY A 323 -17.82 12.49 -35.02
CA GLY A 323 -18.76 13.51 -34.51
C GLY A 323 -19.34 13.17 -33.13
N ARG A 324 -18.67 12.33 -32.33
CA ARG A 324 -19.12 11.90 -30.99
C ARG A 324 -18.45 12.72 -29.89
N ARG A 325 -19.12 12.83 -28.74
CA ARG A 325 -18.61 13.47 -27.51
C ARG A 325 -18.58 12.47 -26.35
N ASP A 326 -18.01 11.31 -26.61
CA ASP A 326 -17.83 10.27 -25.58
C ASP A 326 -16.65 10.64 -24.66
N THR A 327 -16.63 10.10 -23.45
CA THR A 327 -15.52 10.24 -22.49
C THR A 327 -14.39 9.27 -22.82
N VAL A 328 -13.13 9.73 -22.69
CA VAL A 328 -11.96 8.85 -22.87
C VAL A 328 -11.91 7.88 -21.71
N ALA A 329 -11.98 6.59 -22.00
CA ALA A 329 -11.95 5.54 -20.98
C ALA A 329 -11.06 4.36 -21.42
N VAL A 330 -10.37 3.76 -20.45
CA VAL A 330 -9.55 2.57 -20.67
C VAL A 330 -10.37 1.29 -20.44
N SER A 331 -10.10 0.24 -21.20
CA SER A 331 -10.67 -1.08 -20.89
C SER A 331 -9.92 -1.72 -19.70
N GLU A 332 -10.61 -2.54 -18.89
CA GLU A 332 -9.96 -3.27 -17.78
C GLU A 332 -8.76 -4.11 -18.28
N ARG A 333 -8.87 -4.72 -19.47
CA ARG A 333 -7.81 -5.52 -20.09
C ARG A 333 -6.59 -4.65 -20.45
N THR A 334 -6.83 -3.47 -21.00
CA THR A 334 -5.76 -2.53 -21.35
C THR A 334 -5.06 -2.02 -20.09
N LEU A 335 -5.83 -1.65 -19.06
CA LEU A 335 -5.28 -1.21 -17.79
C LEU A 335 -4.42 -2.30 -17.14
N ARG A 336 -4.89 -3.55 -17.11
CA ARG A 336 -4.09 -4.69 -16.65
C ARG A 336 -2.76 -4.78 -17.42
N GLY A 337 -2.81 -4.68 -18.75
CA GLY A 337 -1.61 -4.66 -19.58
C GLY A 337 -0.66 -3.52 -19.27
N TRP A 338 -1.16 -2.35 -18.87
CA TRP A 338 -0.33 -1.24 -18.43
C TRP A 338 0.35 -1.52 -17.11
N VAL A 339 -0.40 -2.03 -16.12
CA VAL A 339 0.15 -2.30 -14.78
C VAL A 339 1.21 -3.40 -14.83
N MET A 340 1.05 -4.43 -15.67
CA MET A 340 2.01 -5.53 -15.80
C MET A 340 3.27 -5.18 -16.61
N GLU A 341 3.33 -4.02 -17.25
CA GLU A 341 4.46 -3.68 -18.10
C GLU A 341 5.67 -3.24 -17.27
N TYR A 342 6.88 -3.66 -17.66
CA TYR A 342 8.11 -3.05 -17.17
C TYR A 342 8.19 -1.56 -17.58
N PRO A 343 8.68 -0.64 -16.72
CA PRO A 343 9.16 -0.86 -15.35
C PRO A 343 8.06 -0.76 -14.27
N ILE A 344 6.78 -0.66 -14.62
CA ILE A 344 5.67 -0.45 -13.66
C ILE A 344 5.55 -1.64 -12.71
N MET A 345 5.44 -2.85 -13.26
CA MET A 345 5.78 -4.08 -12.54
C MET A 345 7.21 -4.47 -12.89
N ASN A 346 8.00 -4.79 -11.87
CA ASN A 346 9.41 -5.11 -11.99
C ASN A 346 9.79 -6.26 -11.02
N GLU A 347 11.08 -6.59 -10.95
CA GLU A 347 11.65 -7.63 -10.09
C GLU A 347 11.44 -7.39 -8.59
N CYS A 348 11.22 -6.14 -8.18
CA CYS A 348 10.88 -5.79 -6.81
C CYS A 348 9.37 -5.85 -6.54
N SER A 349 8.52 -5.94 -7.56
CA SER A 349 7.07 -5.98 -7.37
C SER A 349 6.66 -7.20 -6.55
N HIS A 350 5.93 -6.96 -5.46
CA HIS A 350 5.27 -8.01 -4.69
C HIS A 350 3.91 -8.34 -5.29
N PHE A 351 3.18 -7.33 -5.76
CA PHE A 351 1.94 -7.52 -6.51
C PHE A 351 1.59 -6.29 -7.36
N GLY A 352 0.80 -6.54 -8.41
CA GLY A 352 -0.01 -5.54 -9.11
C GLY A 352 -1.50 -5.81 -8.88
N CYS A 353 -2.31 -4.76 -8.74
CA CYS A 353 -3.76 -4.90 -8.59
C CYS A 353 -4.57 -3.76 -9.23
N ILE A 354 -5.85 -4.03 -9.50
CA ILE A 354 -6.87 -3.06 -9.88
C ILE A 354 -8.05 -3.23 -8.92
N LEU A 355 -8.40 -2.15 -8.22
CA LEU A 355 -9.50 -2.05 -7.27
C LEU A 355 -10.65 -1.28 -7.91
N ASP A 356 -11.88 -1.73 -7.65
CA ASP A 356 -13.10 -1.08 -8.10
C ASP A 356 -13.89 -0.55 -6.89
N PRO A 357 -13.72 0.74 -6.53
CA PRO A 357 -14.49 1.34 -5.45
C PRO A 357 -16.00 1.38 -5.74
N GLY A 358 -16.43 1.34 -7.01
CA GLY A 358 -17.86 1.31 -7.34
C GLY A 358 -18.56 0.03 -6.86
N THR A 359 -17.82 -1.07 -6.69
CA THR A 359 -18.35 -2.35 -6.20
C THR A 359 -17.71 -2.83 -4.90
N GLY A 360 -16.68 -2.13 -4.40
CA GLY A 360 -15.92 -2.57 -3.24
C GLY A 360 -15.06 -3.82 -3.50
N SER A 361 -14.69 -4.09 -4.74
CA SER A 361 -14.06 -5.35 -5.16
C SER A 361 -12.64 -5.17 -5.70
N ILE A 362 -11.88 -6.26 -5.69
CA ILE A 362 -10.58 -6.37 -6.37
C ILE A 362 -10.85 -7.01 -7.73
N ARG A 363 -10.68 -6.25 -8.81
CA ARG A 363 -10.97 -6.68 -10.20
C ARG A 363 -9.88 -7.54 -10.79
N TRP A 364 -8.65 -7.26 -10.37
CA TRP A 364 -7.46 -8.00 -10.77
C TRP A 364 -6.41 -7.89 -9.68
N LEU A 365 -5.70 -8.99 -9.45
CA LEU A 365 -4.58 -9.08 -8.53
C LEU A 365 -3.61 -10.12 -9.09
N GLN A 366 -2.34 -9.78 -9.17
CA GLN A 366 -1.28 -10.66 -9.62
C GLN A 366 -0.09 -10.52 -8.70
N ARG A 367 0.43 -11.65 -8.24
CA ARG A 367 1.71 -11.74 -7.53
C ARG A 367 2.82 -11.31 -8.49
N GLY A 368 3.79 -10.54 -8.00
CA GLY A 368 4.98 -10.21 -8.80
C GLY A 368 5.84 -11.45 -9.05
N ILE A 369 6.60 -11.41 -10.13
CA ILE A 369 7.42 -12.53 -10.59
C ILE A 369 8.56 -12.72 -9.60
N GLN A 370 8.79 -13.95 -9.18
CA GLN A 370 10.01 -14.32 -8.46
C GLN A 370 10.98 -14.85 -9.51
N GLU A 371 12.13 -14.20 -9.69
CA GLU A 371 13.19 -14.81 -10.47
C GLU A 371 13.68 -16.03 -9.66
N ASP A 372 13.50 -17.23 -10.22
CA ASP A 372 14.06 -18.43 -9.62
C ASP A 372 15.58 -18.38 -9.80
N GLU A 373 16.32 -18.18 -8.69
CA GLU A 373 17.80 -18.24 -8.66
C GLU A 373 18.38 -19.60 -9.12
N SER A 374 17.53 -20.57 -9.52
CA SER A 374 17.95 -21.90 -9.96
C SER A 374 18.48 -21.98 -11.39
N GLU A 375 18.36 -20.94 -12.23
CA GLU A 375 18.90 -21.01 -13.61
C GLU A 375 20.37 -20.59 -13.75
N ASN A 376 21.03 -20.11 -12.68
CA ASN A 376 22.43 -19.66 -12.73
C ASN A 376 23.47 -20.68 -12.20
N ASN A 377 23.07 -21.92 -11.90
CA ASN A 377 24.01 -22.96 -11.42
C ASN A 377 24.32 -24.08 -12.42
N ASP A 378 23.82 -23.99 -13.66
CA ASP A 378 24.11 -24.98 -14.71
C ASP A 378 25.26 -24.58 -15.66
N GLU A 379 26.00 -23.51 -15.36
CA GLU A 379 27.29 -23.20 -15.99
C GLU A 379 28.42 -23.16 -14.96
N GLN A 380 28.87 -24.33 -14.51
CA GLN A 380 30.22 -24.53 -13.98
C GLN A 380 30.77 -25.93 -14.24
#